data_AF-A0A5V1PH70-F1
#
_entry.id   AF-A0A5V1PH70-F1
#
_cell.length_a   1.000
_cell.length_b   1.000
_cell.length_c   1.000
_cell.angle_alpha   90.00
_cell.angle_beta   90.00
_cell.angle_gamma   90.00
#
_symmetry.space_group_name_H-M   'P 1'
#
loop_
_entity.id
_entity.type
_entity.pdbx_description
1 polymer ?
#
loop_
_entity_poly.entity_id
_entity_poly.type
_entity_poly.pdbx_seq_one_letter_code
_entity_poly.pdbx_strand_id
1 'polypeptide(L)'
;MPDMYNTRLPELLVAAIKNASPDDAERMFDDADFCARGLLNGLISTGRLLSGMGDSVDPRLDELRCLGDSIAVTAELVSGFSKAMEAYRLRVALGEISGRGGNDG
;
A
#
# COMPACT_ATOMS: atom_id res chain seq x y z
N MET A 1 4.23 7.40 24.31
CA MET A 1 4.48 6.10 23.69
C MET A 1 4.78 6.35 22.21
N PRO A 2 6.01 6.13 21.72
CA PRO A 2 6.38 6.50 20.35
C PRO A 2 6.06 5.44 19.28
N ASP A 3 5.72 4.21 19.67
CA ASP A 3 5.60 3.07 18.74
C ASP A 3 4.17 2.70 18.31
N MET A 4 3.15 3.42 18.77
CA MET A 4 1.76 3.01 18.53
C MET A 4 1.28 3.23 17.09
N TYR A 5 2.02 4.01 16.31
CA TYR A 5 1.63 4.44 14.97
C TYR A 5 2.55 3.92 13.86
N ASN A 6 3.63 3.20 14.19
CA ASN A 6 4.60 2.76 13.20
C ASN A 6 4.36 1.28 12.89
N THR A 7 3.56 1.00 11.87
CA THR A 7 3.30 -0.38 11.50
C THR A 7 4.56 -0.98 10.86
N ARG A 8 4.96 -2.20 11.28
CA ARG A 8 6.05 -2.95 10.60
C ARG A 8 5.59 -3.58 9.27
N LEU A 9 4.39 -3.23 8.81
CA LEU A 9 3.77 -3.81 7.62
C LEU A 9 4.60 -3.60 6.35
N PRO A 10 5.16 -2.41 6.07
CA PRO A 10 6.02 -2.23 4.89
C PRO A 10 7.25 -3.15 4.90
N GLU A 11 7.89 -3.32 6.05
CA GLU A 11 9.05 -4.21 6.20
C GLU A 11 8.68 -5.67 5.94
N LEU A 12 7.55 -6.11 6.50
CA LEU A 12 7.05 -7.48 6.35
C LEU A 12 6.67 -7.80 4.90
N LEU A 13 6.00 -6.88 4.20
CA LEU A 13 5.62 -7.05 2.79
C LEU A 13 6.86 -7.18 1.89
N VAL A 14 7.87 -6.33 2.11
CA VAL A 14 9.14 -6.40 1.38
C VAL A 14 9.91 -7.68 1.70
N ALA A 15 9.94 -8.10 2.96
CA ALA A 15 10.60 -9.35 3.35
C ALA A 15 9.89 -10.56 2.73
N ALA A 16 8.55 -10.58 2.71
CA ALA A 16 7.78 -11.66 2.13
C ALA A 16 8.06 -11.80 0.62
N ILE A 17 7.99 -10.71 -0.14
CA ILE A 17 8.19 -10.78 -1.60
C ILE A 17 9.63 -11.10 -1.99
N LYS A 18 10.62 -10.78 -1.16
CA LYS A 18 12.02 -11.16 -1.38
C LYS A 18 12.26 -12.66 -1.22
N ASN A 19 11.52 -13.31 -0.32
CA ASN A 19 11.69 -14.73 -0.01
C ASN A 19 10.66 -15.64 -0.72
N ALA A 20 9.69 -15.05 -1.41
CA ALA A 20 8.67 -15.78 -2.15
C ALA A 20 9.25 -16.56 -3.35
N SER A 21 8.62 -17.70 -3.65
CA SER A 21 8.83 -18.40 -4.93
C SER A 21 8.47 -17.48 -6.11
N PRO A 22 8.93 -17.77 -7.35
CA PRO A 22 8.58 -16.94 -8.51
C PRO A 22 7.06 -16.75 -8.67
N ASP A 23 6.29 -17.84 -8.64
CA ASP A 23 4.83 -17.82 -8.81
C ASP A 23 4.13 -17.05 -7.68
N ASP A 24 4.57 -17.23 -6.43
CA ASP A 24 4.00 -16.50 -5.29
C ASP A 24 4.38 -15.02 -5.35
N ALA A 25 5.61 -14.69 -5.76
CA ALA A 25 6.07 -13.31 -5.89
C ALA A 25 5.27 -12.56 -6.96
N GLU A 26 4.92 -13.22 -8.07
CA GLU A 26 4.06 -12.64 -9.10
C GLU A 26 2.64 -12.38 -8.58
N ARG A 27 2.02 -13.35 -7.89
CA ARG A 27 0.70 -13.16 -7.27
C ARG A 27 0.72 -12.03 -6.24
N MET A 28 1.75 -12.00 -5.39
CA MET A 28 1.94 -10.93 -4.40
C MET A 28 2.12 -9.56 -5.05
N PHE A 29 2.76 -9.49 -6.23
CA PHE A 29 2.86 -8.25 -7.00
C PHE A 29 1.50 -7.78 -7.49
N ASP A 30 0.70 -8.67 -8.08
CA ASP A 30 -0.64 -8.33 -8.57
C ASP A 30 -1.58 -7.90 -7.42
N ASP A 31 -1.54 -8.62 -6.29
CA ASP A 31 -2.29 -8.27 -5.08
C ASP A 31 -1.85 -6.91 -4.53
N ALA A 32 -0.54 -6.64 -4.50
CA ALA A 32 -0.01 -5.36 -4.04
C ALA A 32 -0.44 -4.19 -4.95
N ASP A 33 -0.41 -4.34 -6.27
CA ASP A 33 -0.90 -3.30 -7.21
C ASP A 33 -2.40 -3.06 -7.03
N PHE A 34 -3.18 -4.15 -6.94
CA PHE A 34 -4.63 -4.07 -6.73
C PHE A 34 -4.97 -3.34 -5.42
N CYS A 35 -4.36 -3.75 -4.31
CA CYS A 35 -4.59 -3.15 -3.00
C CYS A 35 -4.13 -1.68 -2.95
N ALA A 36 -2.95 -1.36 -3.49
CA ALA A 36 -2.44 0.01 -3.52
C ALA A 36 -3.39 0.96 -4.26
N ARG A 37 -3.89 0.53 -5.43
CA ARG A 37 -4.87 1.30 -6.21
C ARG A 37 -6.20 1.47 -5.47
N GLY A 38 -6.70 0.40 -4.84
CA GLY A 38 -7.93 0.45 -4.05
C GLY A 38 -7.84 1.45 -2.89
N LEU A 39 -6.74 1.39 -2.14
CA LEU A 39 -6.49 2.30 -1.01
C LEU A 39 -6.30 3.75 -1.45
N LEU A 40 -5.56 3.99 -2.56
CA LEU A 40 -5.43 5.33 -3.14
C LEU A 40 -6.78 5.89 -3.58
N ASN A 41 -7.62 5.10 -4.24
CA ASN A 41 -8.97 5.51 -4.64
C ASN A 41 -9.85 5.84 -3.41
N GLY A 42 -9.72 5.05 -2.34
CA GLY A 42 -10.35 5.33 -1.05
C GLY A 42 -9.91 6.68 -0.47
N LEU A 43 -8.59 6.92 -0.41
CA LEU A 43 -8.04 8.19 0.06
C LEU A 43 -8.52 9.40 -0.75
N ILE A 44 -8.53 9.29 -2.08
CA ILE A 44 -9.03 10.35 -2.97
C ILE A 44 -10.51 10.63 -2.70
N SER A 45 -11.31 9.57 -2.54
CA SER A 45 -12.75 9.69 -2.27
C SER A 45 -13.02 10.34 -0.92
N THR A 46 -12.31 9.90 0.13
CA THR A 46 -12.38 10.51 1.47
C THR A 46 -11.97 11.98 1.43
N GLY A 47 -10.85 12.31 0.77
CA GLY A 47 -10.42 13.71 0.63
C GLY A 47 -11.45 14.61 -0.05
N ARG A 48 -12.12 14.12 -1.09
CA ARG A 48 -13.22 14.84 -1.76
C ARG A 48 -14.44 15.01 -0.87
N LEU A 49 -14.82 13.97 -0.12
CA LEU A 49 -15.93 14.06 0.84
C LEU A 49 -15.65 15.11 1.92
N LEU A 50 -14.46 15.11 2.49
CA LEU A 50 -14.04 16.10 3.50
C LEU A 50 -14.05 17.53 2.95
N SER A 51 -13.56 17.72 1.72
CA SER A 51 -13.60 19.02 1.06
C SER A 51 -15.04 19.50 0.78
N GLY A 52 -15.98 18.58 0.57
CA GLY A 52 -17.40 18.89 0.35
C GLY A 52 -18.20 19.14 1.62
N MET A 53 -17.69 18.75 2.79
CA MET A 53 -18.30 19.05 4.09
C MET A 53 -18.15 20.52 4.52
N GLY A 54 -17.34 21.29 3.78
CA GLY A 54 -17.09 22.72 4.03
C GLY A 54 -18.38 23.52 4.22
N ASP A 55 -18.41 24.29 5.30
CA ASP A 55 -19.46 25.19 5.82
C ASP A 55 -20.70 24.54 6.49
N SER A 56 -20.90 23.22 6.39
CA SER A 56 -22.13 22.57 6.90
C SER A 56 -21.95 21.66 8.13
N VAL A 57 -20.71 21.33 8.49
CA VAL A 57 -20.39 20.41 9.59
C VAL A 57 -19.20 20.93 10.39
N ASP A 58 -19.33 20.97 11.72
CA ASP A 58 -18.24 21.25 12.66
C ASP A 58 -17.81 19.93 13.34
N PRO A 59 -16.85 19.19 12.76
CA PRO A 59 -16.46 17.88 13.27
C PRO A 59 -15.76 17.99 14.63
N ARG A 60 -16.04 17.02 15.50
CA ARG A 60 -15.45 17.00 16.85
C ARG A 60 -13.96 16.64 16.77
N LEU A 61 -13.17 17.10 17.75
CA LEU A 61 -11.72 16.87 17.77
C LEU A 61 -11.33 15.38 17.78
N ASP A 62 -12.15 14.50 18.37
CA ASP A 62 -11.96 13.05 18.34
C ASP A 62 -12.17 12.47 16.93
N GLU A 63 -13.16 12.96 16.20
CA GLU A 63 -13.45 12.54 14.82
C GLU A 63 -12.32 12.93 13.87
N LEU A 64 -11.79 14.16 14.02
CA LEU A 64 -10.62 14.62 13.27
C LEU A 64 -9.36 13.80 13.55
N ARG A 65 -9.15 13.37 14.80
CA ARG A 65 -8.03 12.49 15.17
C ARG A 65 -8.19 11.11 14.54
N CYS A 66 -9.34 10.47 14.69
CA CYS A 66 -9.62 9.16 14.09
C CYS A 66 -9.46 9.19 12.56
N LEU A 67 -9.87 10.28 11.92
CA LEU A 67 -9.69 10.49 10.48
C LEU A 67 -8.22 10.63 10.10
N GLY A 68 -7.46 11.43 10.85
CA GLY A 68 -6.01 11.58 10.66
C GLY A 68 -5.29 10.23 10.78
N ASP A 69 -5.60 9.45 11.82
CA ASP A 69 -5.04 8.11 12.02
C ASP A 69 -5.39 7.17 10.85
N SER A 70 -6.64 7.21 10.37
CA SER A 70 -7.08 6.39 9.23
C SER A 70 -6.34 6.76 7.94
N ILE A 71 -6.12 8.06 7.68
CA ILE A 71 -5.34 8.53 6.53
C ILE A 71 -3.89 8.06 6.64
N ALA A 72 -3.28 8.20 7.82
CA ALA A 72 -1.90 7.79 8.06
C ALA A 72 -1.70 6.28 7.82
N VAL A 73 -2.55 5.44 8.40
CA VAL A 73 -2.50 3.97 8.20
C VAL A 73 -2.69 3.62 6.72
N THR A 74 -3.62 4.28 6.03
CA THR A 74 -3.84 4.00 4.61
C THR A 74 -2.63 4.38 3.76
N ALA A 75 -1.99 5.52 4.06
CA ALA A 75 -0.77 5.95 3.38
C ALA A 75 0.41 5.00 3.65
N GLU A 76 0.56 4.50 4.88
CA GLU A 76 1.57 3.49 5.22
C GLU A 76 1.37 2.19 4.44
N LEU A 77 0.13 1.71 4.32
CA LEU A 77 -0.20 0.52 3.54
C LEU A 77 0.14 0.71 2.05
N VAL A 78 -0.27 1.85 1.46
CA VAL A 78 0.08 2.18 0.07
C VAL A 78 1.60 2.21 -0.13
N SER A 79 2.34 2.84 0.79
CA SER A 79 3.80 2.87 0.75
C SER A 79 4.41 1.47 0.83
N GLY A 80 3.88 0.61 1.71
CA GLY A 80 4.29 -0.78 1.86
C GLY A 80 4.11 -1.60 0.59
N PHE A 81 2.93 -1.51 -0.04
CA PHE A 81 2.66 -2.17 -1.32
C PHE A 81 3.55 -1.65 -2.44
N SER A 82 3.80 -0.34 -2.52
CA SER A 82 4.71 0.23 -3.51
C SER A 82 6.13 -0.32 -3.37
N LYS A 83 6.66 -0.39 -2.14
CA LYS A 83 8.00 -0.94 -1.87
C LYS A 83 8.07 -2.44 -2.18
N ALA A 84 7.01 -3.21 -1.92
CA ALA A 84 6.95 -4.61 -2.30
C ALA A 84 6.99 -4.77 -3.83
N MET A 85 6.22 -3.98 -4.57
CA MET A 85 6.25 -3.98 -6.03
C MET A 85 7.63 -3.61 -6.59
N GLU A 86 8.32 -2.62 -6.00
CA GLU A 86 9.69 -2.27 -6.36
C GLU A 86 10.67 -3.43 -6.10
N ALA A 87 10.54 -4.11 -4.95
CA ALA A 87 11.35 -5.27 -4.63
C ALA A 87 11.14 -6.41 -5.65
N TYR A 88 9.90 -6.68 -6.07
CA TYR A 88 9.61 -7.64 -7.14
C TYR A 88 10.30 -7.25 -8.46
N ARG A 89 10.14 -5.99 -8.89
CA ARG A 89 10.75 -5.49 -10.14
C ARG A 89 12.28 -5.61 -10.11
N LEU A 90 12.89 -5.41 -8.93
CA LEU A 90 14.33 -5.62 -8.75
C LEU A 90 14.72 -7.09 -8.94
N ARG A 91 13.97 -8.03 -8.34
CA ARG A 91 14.22 -9.48 -8.53
C ARG A 91 14.14 -9.88 -10.01
N VAL A 92 13.16 -9.34 -10.73
CA VAL A 92 13.03 -9.53 -12.20
C VAL A 92 14.25 -8.97 -12.93
N ALA A 93 14.66 -7.74 -12.61
CA ALA A 93 15.80 -7.10 -13.26
C ALA A 93 17.13 -7.83 -13.00
N LEU A 94 17.26 -8.48 -11.85
CA LEU A 94 18.41 -9.31 -11.49
C LEU A 94 18.35 -10.73 -12.10
N GLY A 95 17.25 -11.09 -12.77
CA GLY A 95 17.05 -12.43 -13.33
C GLY A 95 16.81 -13.51 -12.27
N GLU A 96 16.48 -13.14 -11.03
CA GLU A 96 16.16 -14.08 -9.95
C GLU A 96 14.81 -14.78 -10.19
N ILE A 97 13.90 -14.09 -10.87
CA ILE A 97 12.58 -14.60 -11.27
C ILE A 97 12.29 -14.15 -12.70
N SER A 98 11.61 -14.99 -13.48
CA SER A 98 11.15 -14.64 -14.81
C SER A 98 10.04 -13.61 -14.70
N GLY A 99 10.27 -12.39 -15.18
CA GLY A 99 9.23 -11.36 -15.23
C GLY A 99 8.09 -11.72 -16.19
N ARG A 100 6.98 -10.99 -16.04
CA ARG A 100 5.78 -11.06 -16.89
C ARG A 100 6.16 -10.82 -18.36
N GLY A 101 6.42 -11.89 -19.11
CA GLY A 101 6.87 -11.85 -20.51
C GLY A 101 7.97 -12.85 -20.89
N GLY A 102 8.49 -13.65 -19.95
CA GLY A 102 9.56 -14.62 -20.22
C GLY A 102 9.11 -16.04 -20.55
N ASN A 103 8.00 -16.25 -21.29
CA ASN A 103 7.71 -17.57 -21.88
C ASN A 103 6.61 -17.50 -22.97
N ASP A 104 6.96 -16.97 -24.14
CA ASP A 104 6.33 -17.38 -25.41
C ASP A 104 7.45 -18.01 -26.26
N GLY A 105 7.70 -19.29 -26.02
CA GLY A 105 8.46 -20.19 -26.90
C GLY A 105 7.52 -21.02 -27.75
#